data_AF-A0A832SQB0-F1
#
_entry.id   AF-A0A832SQB0-F1
#
_cell.length_a   1.000
_cell.length_b   1.000
_cell.length_c   1.000
_cell.angle_alpha   90.00
_cell.angle_beta   90.00
_cell.angle_gamma   90.00
#
_symmetry.space_group_name_H-M   'P 1'
#
loop_
_entity.id
_entity.type
_entity.pdbx_description
1 polymer ?
#
loop_
_entity_poly.entity_id
_entity_poly.type
_entity_poly.pdbx_seq_one_letter_code
_entity_poly.pdbx_strand_id
1 'polypeptide(L)'
;MTKWDIQKLESMTETQNEFTKNKLNYVKIAEEYFEMVNKVRLNGDLVPLAFKDVEVAYNAKISEDLEEVPVSDEAASSIEEKENERQVMHIKHFSRSISHQAWFDYLDEEVNDFIAKYPEYEDMILE
;
A
#
# COMPACT_ATOMS: atom_id res chain seq x y z
N MET A 1 -0.26 -14.61 -19.37
CA MET A 1 -0.22 -13.13 -19.37
C MET A 1 -0.46 -12.68 -17.96
N THR A 2 0.35 -11.76 -17.45
CA THR A 2 0.10 -11.13 -16.15
C THR A 2 -1.25 -10.40 -16.23
N LYS A 3 -2.05 -10.45 -15.16
CA LYS A 3 -3.33 -9.69 -15.08
C LYS A 3 -3.09 -8.19 -14.89
N TRP A 4 -1.85 -7.80 -14.61
CA TRP A 4 -1.38 -6.41 -14.51
C TRP A 4 -1.29 -5.72 -15.88
N ASP A 5 -1.85 -4.52 -15.97
CA ASP A 5 -1.63 -3.56 -17.04
C ASP A 5 -0.29 -2.84 -16.82
N ILE A 6 0.77 -3.39 -17.40
CA ILE A 6 2.14 -2.88 -17.24
C ILE A 6 2.28 -1.45 -17.76
N GLN A 7 1.65 -1.10 -18.89
CA GLN A 7 1.74 0.25 -19.46
C GLN A 7 1.13 1.28 -18.50
N LYS A 8 0.04 0.91 -17.83
CA LYS A 8 -0.58 1.77 -16.82
C LYS A 8 0.30 1.94 -15.59
N LEU A 9 0.94 0.87 -15.11
CA LEU A 9 1.86 0.93 -13.96
C LEU A 9 3.11 1.79 -14.27
N GLU A 10 3.67 1.65 -15.48
CA GLU A 10 4.76 2.50 -15.97
C GLU A 10 4.32 3.97 -15.99
N SER A 11 3.15 4.26 -16.58
CA SER A 11 2.59 5.62 -16.59
C SER A 11 2.38 6.16 -15.18
N MET A 12 1.84 5.37 -14.24
CA MET A 12 1.66 5.79 -12.84
C MET A 12 3.00 6.14 -12.18
N THR A 13 4.05 5.38 -12.49
CA THR A 13 5.42 5.60 -11.98
C THR A 13 6.03 6.89 -12.53
N GLU A 14 5.75 7.21 -13.79
CA GLU A 14 6.22 8.43 -14.45
C GLU A 14 5.45 9.68 -14.02
N THR A 15 4.13 9.59 -13.86
CA THR A 15 3.24 10.72 -13.61
C THR A 15 2.80 10.84 -12.16
N GLN A 16 3.56 10.25 -11.22
CA GLN A 16 3.18 10.24 -9.81
C GLN A 16 3.02 11.66 -9.24
N ASN A 17 2.18 11.75 -8.22
CA ASN A 17 1.83 12.96 -7.50
C ASN A 17 3.07 13.67 -6.90
N GLU A 18 3.23 14.97 -7.18
CA GLU A 18 4.28 15.83 -6.63
C GLU A 18 4.11 16.17 -5.13
N PHE A 19 2.98 15.81 -4.52
CA PHE A 19 2.68 16.14 -3.13
C PHE A 19 3.19 15.13 -2.10
N THR A 20 3.61 13.94 -2.52
CA THR A 20 4.24 12.90 -1.69
C THR A 20 5.76 12.95 -1.86
N LYS A 21 6.51 12.71 -0.79
CA LYS A 21 7.99 12.69 -0.82
C LYS A 21 8.51 11.41 -1.44
N ASN A 22 7.82 10.30 -1.22
CA ASN A 22 8.23 9.00 -1.74
C ASN A 22 7.74 8.83 -3.18
N LYS A 23 8.67 8.70 -4.11
CA LYS A 23 8.35 8.24 -5.47
C LYS A 23 8.35 6.71 -5.47
N LEU A 24 7.33 6.11 -6.07
CA LEU A 24 7.03 4.69 -6.00
C LEU A 24 7.23 4.02 -7.35
N ASN A 25 7.84 2.85 -7.33
CA ASN A 25 7.95 1.97 -8.48
C ASN A 25 6.71 1.06 -8.54
N TYR A 26 5.64 1.53 -9.17
CA TYR A 26 4.38 0.77 -9.23
C TYR A 26 4.51 -0.56 -9.98
N VAL A 27 5.43 -0.66 -10.94
CA VAL A 27 5.71 -1.94 -11.62
C VAL A 27 6.25 -2.95 -10.61
N LYS A 28 7.26 -2.56 -9.82
CA LYS A 28 7.86 -3.43 -8.81
C LYS A 28 6.89 -3.80 -7.68
N ILE A 29 6.09 -2.84 -7.21
CA ILE A 29 5.02 -3.10 -6.24
C ILE A 29 4.05 -4.14 -6.78
N ALA A 30 3.64 -4.04 -8.05
CA ALA A 30 2.71 -4.98 -8.67
C ALA A 30 3.31 -6.40 -8.86
N GLU A 31 4.61 -6.49 -9.18
CA GLU A 31 5.32 -7.76 -9.30
C GLU A 31 5.28 -8.57 -8.00
N GLU A 32 5.37 -7.90 -6.85
CA GLU A 32 5.46 -8.53 -5.53
C GLU A 32 4.18 -8.41 -4.70
N TYR A 33 3.13 -7.78 -5.23
CA TYR A 33 1.95 -7.35 -4.47
C TYR A 33 1.30 -8.46 -3.65
N PHE A 34 1.02 -9.61 -4.28
CA PHE A 34 0.31 -10.70 -3.61
C PHE A 34 1.16 -11.36 -2.51
N GLU A 35 2.44 -11.59 -2.79
CA GLU A 35 3.38 -12.16 -1.80
C GLU A 35 3.54 -11.19 -0.61
N MET A 36 3.71 -9.91 -0.90
CA MET A 36 3.82 -8.86 0.09
C MET A 36 2.56 -8.80 0.97
N VAL A 37 1.36 -8.75 0.39
CA VAL A 37 0.10 -8.71 1.16
C VAL A 37 0.00 -9.91 2.09
N ASN A 38 0.30 -11.12 1.62
CA ASN A 38 0.23 -12.33 2.44
C ASN A 38 1.21 -12.30 3.61
N LYS A 39 2.48 -11.96 3.34
CA LYS A 39 3.53 -11.90 4.35
C LYS A 39 3.23 -10.86 5.44
N VAL A 40 2.79 -9.68 5.01
CA VAL A 40 2.50 -8.55 5.90
C VAL A 40 1.29 -8.86 6.78
N ARG A 41 0.25 -9.49 6.22
CA ARG A 41 -0.92 -9.95 6.99
C ARG A 41 -0.57 -11.03 8.01
N LEU A 42 0.29 -11.99 7.66
CA LEU A 42 0.75 -13.01 8.61
C LEU A 42 1.45 -12.40 9.83
N ASN A 43 2.09 -11.26 9.67
CA ASN A 43 2.76 -10.52 10.75
C ASN A 43 1.84 -9.53 11.49
N GLY A 44 0.54 -9.50 11.17
CA GLY A 44 -0.42 -8.58 11.77
C GLY A 44 -0.28 -7.13 11.29
N ASP A 45 0.30 -6.90 10.11
CA ASP A 45 0.51 -5.58 9.52
C ASP A 45 -0.40 -5.33 8.31
N LEU A 46 -0.31 -4.10 7.78
CA LEU A 46 -0.96 -3.67 6.55
C LEU A 46 0.07 -3.22 5.53
N VAL A 47 -0.22 -3.48 4.25
CA VAL A 47 0.50 -2.80 3.17
C VAL A 47 0.17 -1.30 3.20
N PRO A 48 1.12 -0.41 2.86
CA PRO A 48 0.88 1.03 2.79
C PRO A 48 -0.30 1.35 1.86
N LEU A 49 -1.09 2.37 2.19
CA LEU A 49 -2.18 2.79 1.31
C LEU A 49 -1.73 3.12 -0.10
N ALA A 50 -0.60 3.82 -0.22
CA ALA A 50 -0.05 4.20 -1.51
C ALA A 50 0.31 2.99 -2.39
N PHE A 51 0.63 1.84 -1.80
CA PHE A 51 0.94 0.63 -2.56
C PHE A 51 -0.32 -0.01 -3.13
N LYS A 52 -1.50 0.20 -2.53
CA LYS A 52 -2.78 -0.31 -3.03
C LYS A 52 -3.20 0.35 -4.35
N ASP A 53 -2.59 1.49 -4.73
CA ASP A 53 -2.88 2.13 -6.01
C ASP A 53 -2.60 1.22 -7.21
N VAL A 54 -1.67 0.25 -7.09
CA VAL A 54 -1.41 -0.72 -8.17
C VAL A 54 -2.66 -1.50 -8.57
N GLU A 55 -3.61 -1.72 -7.65
CA GLU A 55 -4.85 -2.46 -7.90
C GLU A 55 -5.68 -1.83 -9.03
N VAL A 56 -5.55 -0.52 -9.26
CA VAL A 56 -6.20 0.20 -10.35
C VAL A 56 -5.70 -0.27 -11.73
N ALA A 57 -4.52 -0.87 -11.80
CA ALA A 57 -3.94 -1.49 -13.00
C ALA A 57 -4.15 -3.02 -13.06
N TYR A 58 -4.95 -3.61 -12.15
CA TYR A 58 -5.29 -5.02 -12.21
C TYR A 58 -6.54 -5.27 -13.06
N ASN A 59 -6.44 -6.11 -14.08
CA ASN A 59 -7.55 -6.38 -15.01
C ASN A 59 -8.52 -7.49 -14.53
N ALA A 60 -8.51 -7.81 -13.24
CA ALA A 60 -9.41 -8.78 -12.62
C ALA A 60 -9.75 -8.33 -11.19
N LYS A 61 -10.39 -9.19 -10.39
CA LYS A 61 -10.58 -8.92 -8.97
C LYS A 61 -9.37 -9.44 -8.20
N ILE A 62 -8.71 -8.58 -7.42
CA ILE A 62 -7.58 -8.97 -6.56
C ILE A 62 -7.94 -10.15 -5.65
N SER A 63 -9.18 -10.18 -5.14
CA SER A 63 -9.67 -11.27 -4.27
C SER A 63 -9.72 -12.65 -4.94
N GLU A 64 -9.70 -12.73 -6.28
CA GLU A 64 -9.69 -14.02 -6.99
C GLU A 64 -8.28 -14.63 -7.07
N ASP A 65 -7.24 -13.81 -6.89
CA ASP A 65 -5.84 -14.19 -7.05
C ASP A 65 -5.03 -14.03 -5.76
N LEU A 66 -5.55 -13.31 -4.77
CA LEU A 66 -4.98 -13.25 -3.43
C LEU A 66 -5.27 -14.56 -2.69
N GLU A 67 -4.22 -15.22 -2.22
CA GLU A 67 -4.37 -16.45 -1.45
C GLU A 67 -5.02 -16.16 -0.09
N GLU A 68 -6.00 -16.98 0.29
CA GLU A 68 -6.53 -16.95 1.66
C GLU A 68 -5.54 -17.64 2.60
N VAL A 69 -4.78 -16.82 3.33
CA VAL A 69 -3.86 -17.31 4.35
C VAL A 69 -4.49 -17.12 5.74
N PRO A 70 -4.64 -18.19 6.54
CA PRO A 70 -5.13 -18.06 7.91
C PRO A 70 -4.12 -17.28 8.75
N VAL A 71 -4.58 -16.22 9.40
CA VAL A 71 -3.81 -15.40 10.35
C VAL A 71 -4.17 -15.79 11.78
N SER A 72 -3.25 -15.59 12.73
CA SER A 72 -3.57 -15.81 14.15
C SER A 72 -4.54 -14.75 14.69
N ASP A 73 -5.20 -15.04 15.81
CA ASP A 73 -6.11 -14.09 16.46
C ASP A 73 -5.38 -12.80 16.88
N GLU A 74 -4.11 -12.90 17.28
CA GLU A 74 -3.27 -11.74 17.61
C GLU A 74 -2.97 -10.90 16.36
N ALA A 75 -2.61 -11.54 15.25
CA ALA A 75 -2.35 -10.86 13.99
C ALA A 75 -3.63 -10.19 13.45
N ALA A 76 -4.78 -10.88 13.52
CA ALA A 76 -6.07 -10.34 13.14
C ALA A 76 -6.44 -9.10 13.96
N SER A 77 -6.24 -9.17 15.28
CA SER A 77 -6.51 -8.04 16.20
C SER A 77 -5.60 -6.84 15.89
N SER A 78 -4.31 -7.08 15.59
CA SER A 78 -3.37 -6.00 15.21
C SER A 78 -3.73 -5.37 13.86
N ILE A 79 -4.19 -6.15 12.89
CA ILE A 79 -4.69 -5.67 11.60
C ILE A 79 -5.92 -4.77 11.80
N GLU A 80 -6.87 -5.19 12.63
CA GLU A 80 -8.09 -4.43 12.91
C GLU A 80 -7.77 -3.07 13.55
N GLU A 81 -6.87 -3.03 14.53
CA GLU A 81 -6.41 -1.78 15.15
C GLU A 81 -5.83 -0.80 14.12
N LYS A 82 -4.95 -1.28 13.23
CA LYS A 82 -4.33 -0.45 12.19
C LYS A 82 -5.32 0.03 11.14
N GLU A 83 -6.27 -0.80 10.71
CA GLU A 83 -7.34 -0.37 9.79
C GLU A 83 -8.23 0.69 10.45
N ASN A 84 -8.51 0.59 11.74
CA ASN A 84 -9.25 1.60 12.49
C ASN A 84 -8.50 2.94 12.56
N GLU A 85 -7.19 2.92 12.84
CA GLU A 85 -6.35 4.12 12.84
C GLU A 85 -6.35 4.80 11.46
N ARG A 86 -6.20 4.01 10.40
CA ARG A 86 -6.28 4.47 9.01
C ARG A 86 -7.65 5.08 8.68
N GLN A 87 -8.74 4.44 9.11
CA GLN A 87 -10.09 4.97 8.93
C GLN A 87 -10.27 6.33 9.63
N VAL A 88 -9.70 6.50 10.82
CA VAL A 88 -9.72 7.80 11.52
C VAL A 88 -8.99 8.87 10.70
N MET A 89 -7.84 8.54 10.10
CA MET A 89 -7.11 9.47 9.23
C MET A 89 -7.88 9.82 7.96
N HIS A 90 -8.53 8.84 7.31
CA HIS A 90 -9.43 9.08 6.18
C HIS A 90 -10.56 10.05 6.55
N ILE A 91 -11.22 9.82 7.69
CA ILE A 91 -12.31 10.68 8.16
C ILE A 91 -11.80 12.10 8.38
N LYS A 92 -10.66 12.26 9.07
CA LYS A 92 -10.04 13.57 9.30
C LYS A 92 -9.71 14.30 8.00
N HIS A 93 -9.21 13.59 6.99
CA HIS A 93 -8.93 14.17 5.68
C HIS A 93 -10.21 14.64 4.99
N PHE A 94 -11.22 13.75 4.91
CA PHE A 94 -12.49 14.04 4.26
C PHE A 94 -13.28 15.16 4.95
N SER A 95 -13.29 15.19 6.29
CA SER A 95 -13.91 16.25 7.08
C SER A 95 -13.10 17.55 7.07
N ARG A 96 -11.96 17.59 6.37
CA ARG A 96 -11.02 18.72 6.33
C ARG A 96 -10.52 19.13 7.72
N SER A 97 -10.49 18.19 8.65
CA SER A 97 -9.94 18.37 9.99
C SER A 97 -8.41 18.30 10.00
N ILE A 98 -7.80 17.80 8.93
CA ILE A 98 -6.36 17.91 8.63
C ILE A 98 -6.17 18.56 7.26
N SER A 99 -4.98 19.13 7.02
CA SER A 99 -4.62 19.67 5.71
C SER A 99 -4.36 18.55 4.69
N HIS A 100 -4.35 18.89 3.41
CA HIS A 100 -3.90 17.96 2.36
C HIS A 100 -2.45 17.53 2.58
N GLN A 101 -1.57 18.45 2.99
CA GLN A 101 -0.19 18.12 3.29
C GLN A 101 -0.08 17.12 4.44
N ALA A 102 -0.85 17.28 5.52
CA ALA A 102 -0.84 16.34 6.64
C ALA A 102 -1.36 14.94 6.23
N TRP A 103 -2.24 14.87 5.24
CA TRP A 103 -2.65 13.59 4.65
C TRP A 103 -1.53 12.94 3.84
N PHE A 104 -0.81 13.70 3.01
CA PHE A 104 0.34 13.18 2.27
C PHE A 104 1.50 12.79 3.18
N ASP A 105 1.78 13.58 4.23
CA ASP A 105 2.79 13.23 5.24
C ASP A 105 2.46 11.90 5.94
N TYR A 106 1.18 11.64 6.23
CA TYR A 106 0.73 10.35 6.76
C TYR A 106 0.95 9.19 5.78
N LEU A 107 0.66 9.38 4.50
CA LEU A 107 0.91 8.36 3.47
C LEU A 107 2.41 8.07 3.29
N ASP A 108 3.24 9.11 3.31
CA ASP A 108 4.70 8.97 3.28
C ASP A 108 5.22 8.24 4.53
N GLU A 109 4.68 8.56 5.71
CA GLU A 109 5.01 7.89 6.98
C GLU A 109 4.64 6.40 6.94
N GLU A 110 3.44 6.03 6.46
CA GLU A 110 3.07 4.62 6.28
C GLU A 110 4.07 3.87 5.38
N VAL A 111 4.53 4.49 4.30
CA VAL A 111 5.52 3.89 3.40
C VAL A 111 6.88 3.76 4.10
N ASN A 112 7.35 4.80 4.79
CA ASN A 112 8.65 4.78 5.46
C ASN A 112 8.70 3.75 6.61
N ASP A 113 7.66 3.70 7.43
CA ASP A 113 7.54 2.74 8.53
C ASP A 113 7.48 1.30 8.00
N PHE A 114 6.79 1.10 6.87
CA PHE A 114 6.74 -0.19 6.19
C PHE A 114 8.13 -0.64 5.74
N ILE A 115 8.88 0.21 5.04
CA ILE A 115 10.22 -0.14 4.56
C ILE A 115 11.21 -0.33 5.70
N ALA A 116 11.10 0.46 6.78
CA ALA A 116 11.91 0.25 7.98
C ALA A 116 11.68 -1.14 8.61
N LYS A 117 10.45 -1.67 8.51
CA LYS A 117 10.08 -3.00 9.01
C LYS A 117 10.36 -4.13 8.01
N TYR A 118 10.24 -3.84 6.72
CA TYR A 118 10.38 -4.77 5.60
C TYR A 118 11.40 -4.23 4.58
N PRO A 119 12.69 -4.17 4.94
CA PRO A 119 13.73 -3.54 4.11
C PRO A 119 13.96 -4.25 2.77
N GLU A 120 13.53 -5.51 2.63
CA GLU A 120 13.56 -6.23 1.35
C GLU A 120 12.74 -5.56 0.24
N TYR A 121 11.80 -4.68 0.59
CA TYR A 121 10.95 -3.95 -0.36
C TYR A 121 11.42 -2.51 -0.62
N GLU A 122 12.62 -2.13 -0.16
CA GLU A 122 13.18 -0.78 -0.32
C GLU A 122 13.24 -0.34 -1.80
N ASP A 123 13.43 -1.27 -2.74
CA ASP A 123 13.47 -1.01 -4.18
C ASP A 123 12.12 -0.63 -4.80
N MET A 124 11.04 -0.67 -4.02
CA MET A 124 9.74 -0.11 -4.37
C MET A 124 9.71 1.41 -4.28
N ILE A 125 10.72 2.04 -3.66
CA ILE A 125 10.90 3.49 -3.61
C ILE A 125 11.97 3.89 -4.63
N LEU A 126 11.63 4.84 -5.49
CA LEU A 126 12.55 5.52 -6.39
C LEU A 126 12.96 6.82 -5.69
N GLU A 127 14.26 7.05 -5.53
CA GLU A 127 14.81 8.24 -4.85
C GLU A 127 14.19 9.58 -5.31
#